data_AF-A0A401HW22-F1
#
_entry.id   AF-A0A401HW22-F1
#
_cell.length_a   1.000
_cell.length_b   1.000
_cell.length_c   1.000
_cell.angle_alpha   90.00
_cell.angle_beta   90.00
_cell.angle_gamma   90.00
#
_symmetry.space_group_name_H-M   'P 1'
#
loop_
_entity.id
_entity.type
_entity.pdbx_description
1 polymer ?
#
loop_
_entity_poly.entity_id
_entity_poly.type
_entity_poly.pdbx_seq_one_letter_code
_entity_poly.pdbx_strand_id
1 'polypeptide(L)'
;MANYAPRTGKVIRSDGSIVNEADGINPDGSINVRSAAEDSVGHETLTLNSMAAGLASIPEGATKAALTVEDNAARYWLDGSNPTVTAGHKLDPGDRLSLDSRSQVDKFRAIAVSGSSRLQVSYFGVPSDGPDPGPVKVMALVASSEKNTGFRATAAAGLIAEGGATYRDSFIFEYDTENPRFIFSNYNLQNPGPNPITIKMAAKINGIFHSFSFGGNTTTTVAPGATVVSDPIAASVAKGQVVVVQALVTVETGQTWPTSGWTMPHVPGKTDNTAIDFPDTPASVGFGPIGCLGDISEDDKVPSIALIGSSSVMGTGDLSGQGFARRSVEGKYPYIRFGSAGYTARSFVLGSLTQLAFFQEYTDAALIDLSSNDVESGRTLQQIKDDLMTIFTELHNRGLKVYMCTQRHRTNSTDNWNTLENQTFPDAAKYGPGSVMDELNIWIKTNPAPLTGYFDICDILQDPVTRKWRTSITGENITGDGTHMRTNGAIAVSTSGIINFT
;
A
#
# COMPACT_ATOMS: atom_id res chain seq x y z
N MET A 1 31.97 -4.20 29.86
CA MET A 1 32.67 -4.27 28.55
C MET A 1 31.83 -5.15 27.65
N ALA A 2 30.99 -4.56 26.81
CA ALA A 2 30.13 -5.29 25.88
C ALA A 2 30.87 -5.45 24.55
N ASN A 3 31.02 -6.70 24.10
CA ASN A 3 31.61 -7.06 22.83
C ASN A 3 30.71 -6.59 21.68
N TYR A 4 31.15 -5.60 20.91
CA TYR A 4 30.58 -5.33 19.59
C TYR A 4 31.15 -6.34 18.59
N ALA A 5 30.26 -6.98 17.83
CA ALA A 5 30.65 -7.87 16.74
C ALA A 5 31.37 -7.06 15.63
N PRO A 6 32.50 -7.54 15.08
CA PRO A 6 33.22 -6.83 14.03
C PRO A 6 32.39 -6.85 12.72
N ARG A 7 32.03 -5.67 12.21
CA ARG A 7 31.64 -5.51 10.81
C ARG A 7 32.89 -5.77 9.96
N THR A 8 32.82 -6.75 9.09
CA THR A 8 33.95 -7.29 8.33
C THR A 8 34.34 -6.36 7.18
N GLY A 9 35.47 -5.67 7.35
CA GLY A 9 36.24 -5.00 6.31
C GLY A 9 37.61 -4.63 6.90
N LYS A 10 38.60 -5.52 6.82
CA LYS A 10 39.95 -5.23 7.29
C LYS A 10 40.67 -4.39 6.23
N VAL A 11 40.90 -3.11 6.51
CA VAL A 11 41.86 -2.31 5.74
C VAL A 11 43.25 -2.54 6.35
N ILE A 12 44.14 -3.13 5.56
CA ILE A 12 45.53 -3.39 5.94
C ILE A 12 46.39 -2.35 5.21
N ARG A 13 47.23 -1.62 5.95
CA ARG A 13 48.20 -0.70 5.34
C ARG A 13 49.27 -1.48 4.56
N SER A 14 49.98 -0.81 3.66
CA SER A 14 51.09 -1.43 2.89
C SER A 14 52.23 -1.97 3.76
N ASP A 15 52.32 -1.54 5.03
CA ASP A 15 53.27 -2.03 6.03
C ASP A 15 52.77 -3.24 6.86
N GLY A 16 51.55 -3.71 6.59
CA GLY A 16 50.94 -4.86 7.27
C GLY A 16 50.24 -4.51 8.59
N SER A 17 50.22 -3.25 9.02
CA SER A 17 49.49 -2.84 10.22
C SER A 17 47.97 -2.85 10.02
N ILE A 18 47.25 -3.38 11.01
CA ILE A 18 45.78 -3.45 11.04
C ILE A 18 45.26 -2.14 11.60
N VAL A 19 44.42 -1.44 10.84
CA VAL A 19 43.68 -0.28 11.35
C VAL A 19 42.38 -0.82 11.97
N ASN A 20 42.22 -0.68 13.29
CA ASN A 20 40.94 -0.92 13.92
C ASN A 20 40.02 0.24 13.57
N GLU A 21 38.89 -0.03 12.91
CA GLU A 21 38.00 1.04 12.43
C GLU A 21 37.04 1.56 13.51
N ALA A 22 36.99 0.90 14.67
CA ALA A 22 35.91 1.08 15.63
C ALA A 22 36.09 2.29 16.58
N ASP A 23 37.31 2.78 16.75
CA ASP A 23 37.66 3.83 17.73
C ASP A 23 37.92 5.20 17.10
N GLY A 24 38.06 5.30 15.77
CA GLY A 24 38.19 6.59 15.08
C GLY A 24 39.40 7.41 15.53
N ILE A 25 40.41 6.78 16.15
CA ILE A 25 41.63 7.42 16.63
C ILE A 25 42.82 6.66 16.04
N ASN A 26 43.70 7.38 15.35
CA ASN A 26 44.96 6.87 14.85
C ASN A 26 45.90 6.52 16.01
N PRO A 27 46.90 5.65 15.80
CA PRO A 27 47.87 5.26 16.84
C PRO A 27 48.67 6.43 17.46
N ASP A 28 48.70 7.59 16.80
CA ASP A 28 49.34 8.81 17.26
C ASP A 28 48.41 9.72 18.11
N GLY A 29 47.18 9.28 18.37
CA GLY A 29 46.17 10.05 19.10
C GLY A 29 45.39 11.05 18.25
N SER A 30 45.67 11.15 16.94
CA SER A 30 44.87 11.99 16.04
C SER A 30 43.54 11.31 15.70
N ILE A 31 42.46 12.09 15.59
CA ILE A 31 41.15 11.56 15.19
C ILE A 31 41.20 11.23 13.69
N ASN A 32 40.79 10.02 13.35
CA ASN A 32 40.70 9.53 11.98
C ASN A 32 39.52 10.23 11.30
N VAL A 33 39.79 11.32 10.59
CA VAL A 33 38.78 12.06 9.81
C VAL A 33 38.51 11.26 8.54
N ARG A 34 37.58 10.31 8.59
CA ARG A 34 36.98 9.78 7.37
C ARG A 34 35.99 10.82 6.85
N SER A 35 35.97 11.05 5.53
CA SER A 35 34.78 11.66 4.95
C SER A 35 33.63 10.69 5.19
N ALA A 36 32.43 11.22 5.45
CA ALA A 36 31.22 10.41 5.32
C ALA A 36 31.24 9.75 3.93
N ALA A 37 30.61 8.59 3.77
CA ALA A 37 30.65 7.75 2.56
C ALA A 37 30.01 8.40 1.30
N GLU A 38 29.91 9.72 1.27
CA GLU A 38 29.35 10.54 0.20
C GLU A 38 30.46 11.38 -0.41
N ASP A 39 30.42 11.52 -1.74
CA ASP A 39 31.38 12.33 -2.46
C ASP A 39 31.19 13.81 -2.11
N SER A 40 32.31 14.51 -1.93
CA SER A 40 32.29 15.96 -1.78
C SER A 40 31.93 16.58 -3.13
N VAL A 41 30.83 17.33 -3.18
CA VAL A 41 30.34 18.00 -4.40
C VAL A 41 30.70 19.49 -4.44
N GLY A 42 31.38 20.00 -3.41
CA GLY A 42 31.90 21.36 -3.38
C GLY A 42 32.25 21.82 -1.97
N HIS A 43 32.72 23.07 -1.85
CA HIS A 43 33.05 23.69 -0.58
C HIS A 43 32.87 25.21 -0.65
N GLU A 44 32.68 25.85 0.51
CA GLU A 44 32.78 27.31 0.63
C GLU A 44 33.33 27.75 1.99
N THR A 45 33.80 28.99 2.07
CA THR A 45 34.10 29.66 3.35
C THR A 45 33.05 30.73 3.60
N LEU A 46 32.20 30.53 4.61
CA LEU A 46 31.19 31.52 5.00
C LEU A 46 31.76 32.46 6.05
N THR A 47 31.82 33.76 5.75
CA THR A 47 32.22 34.79 6.71
C THR A 47 30.99 35.42 7.35
N LEU A 48 30.81 35.19 8.65
CA LEU A 48 29.74 35.73 9.47
C LEU A 48 30.17 37.03 10.14
N ASN A 49 29.29 38.01 10.14
CA ASN A 49 29.47 39.28 10.84
C ASN A 49 28.25 39.53 11.77
N SER A 50 27.90 40.79 12.01
CA SER A 50 26.75 41.18 12.84
C SER A 50 25.39 40.98 12.16
N MET A 51 25.34 40.50 10.92
CA MET A 51 24.10 40.12 10.23
C MET A 51 24.09 38.61 10.01
N ALA A 52 22.92 37.99 10.20
CA ALA A 52 22.76 36.57 9.90
C ALA A 52 22.93 36.33 8.39
N ALA A 53 23.67 35.29 8.04
CA ALA A 53 23.91 34.83 6.68
C ALA A 53 23.56 33.35 6.53
N GLY A 54 23.06 32.98 5.35
CA GLY A 54 22.96 31.58 4.94
C GLY A 54 24.20 31.14 4.16
N LEU A 55 24.22 29.86 3.81
CA LEU A 55 25.13 29.32 2.82
C LEU A 55 24.88 29.99 1.47
N ALA A 56 25.94 30.43 0.79
CA ALA A 56 25.84 31.32 -0.38
C ALA A 56 26.06 30.57 -1.70
N SER A 57 26.90 29.53 -1.67
CA SER A 57 27.39 28.83 -2.87
C SER A 57 27.09 27.34 -2.80
N ILE A 58 25.86 26.96 -2.46
CA ILE A 58 25.43 25.55 -2.34
C ILE A 58 25.51 24.91 -3.74
N PRO A 59 26.38 23.90 -3.97
CA PRO A 59 26.46 23.20 -5.24
C PRO A 59 25.14 22.51 -5.61
N GLU A 60 24.89 22.39 -6.90
CA GLU A 60 23.82 21.55 -7.42
C GLU A 60 24.08 20.08 -7.00
N GLY A 61 23.04 19.39 -6.51
CA GLY A 61 23.17 18.01 -6.00
C GLY A 61 23.64 17.88 -4.53
N ALA A 62 24.08 18.97 -3.87
CA ALA A 62 24.41 18.93 -2.44
C ALA A 62 23.17 18.64 -1.58
N THR A 63 23.15 17.53 -0.85
CA THR A 63 22.06 17.16 0.08
C THR A 63 22.47 17.25 1.53
N LYS A 64 23.77 17.34 1.82
CA LYS A 64 24.32 17.45 3.17
C LYS A 64 25.48 18.45 3.21
N ALA A 65 25.83 18.91 4.40
CA ALA A 65 27.01 19.73 4.61
C ALA A 65 27.67 19.45 5.96
N ALA A 66 29.00 19.56 6.02
CA ALA A 66 29.74 19.60 7.28
C ALA A 66 30.39 20.96 7.43
N LEU A 67 30.24 21.56 8.61
CA LEU A 67 30.74 22.89 8.95
C LEU A 67 31.72 22.80 10.12
N THR A 68 32.78 23.60 10.08
CA THR A 68 33.69 23.83 11.23
C THR A 68 33.84 25.32 11.49
N VAL A 69 33.79 25.73 12.76
CA VAL A 69 34.02 27.12 13.18
C VAL A 69 35.52 27.38 13.36
N GLU A 70 36.07 28.37 12.67
CA GLU A 70 37.53 28.61 12.68
C GLU A 70 37.97 29.66 13.71
N ASP A 71 37.22 30.76 13.87
CA ASP A 71 37.74 31.95 14.59
C ASP A 71 36.89 32.35 15.81
N ASN A 72 35.79 33.08 15.64
CA ASN A 72 34.92 33.54 16.73
C ASN A 72 33.68 32.65 16.85
N ALA A 73 33.07 32.60 18.03
CA ALA A 73 31.83 31.85 18.24
C ALA A 73 30.71 32.35 17.31
N ALA A 74 29.85 31.43 16.89
CA ALA A 74 28.68 31.69 16.06
C ALA A 74 27.40 31.19 16.72
N ARG A 75 26.25 31.68 16.25
CA ARG A 75 24.94 31.11 16.56
C ARG A 75 24.20 30.75 15.29
N TYR A 76 23.42 29.67 15.30
CA TYR A 76 22.69 29.20 14.12
C TYR A 76 21.25 28.74 14.40
N TRP A 77 20.47 28.67 13.32
CA TRP A 77 19.18 27.98 13.20
C TRP A 77 19.13 27.15 11.91
N LEU A 78 18.24 26.15 11.87
CA LEU A 78 18.03 25.25 10.73
C LEU A 78 16.65 25.39 10.08
N ASP A 79 15.83 26.32 10.55
CA ASP A 79 14.44 26.53 10.11
C ASP A 79 14.29 27.70 9.13
N GLY A 80 15.38 28.39 8.79
CA GLY A 80 15.41 29.54 7.89
C GLY A 80 15.26 30.89 8.62
N SER A 81 15.00 30.88 9.92
CA SER A 81 14.95 32.10 10.72
C SER A 81 16.35 32.65 11.00
N ASN A 82 16.46 33.97 11.17
CA ASN A 82 17.74 34.61 11.44
C ASN A 82 18.07 34.54 12.95
N PRO A 83 19.19 33.91 13.36
CA PRO A 83 19.66 33.99 14.74
C PRO A 83 20.11 35.41 15.10
N THR A 84 20.25 35.68 16.40
CA THR A 84 20.84 36.92 16.93
C THR A 84 22.06 36.59 17.78
N VAL A 85 22.86 37.60 18.15
CA VAL A 85 24.04 37.40 19.02
C VAL A 85 23.72 36.74 20.37
N THR A 86 22.47 36.82 20.83
CA THR A 86 21.99 36.20 22.08
C THR A 86 21.01 35.04 21.90
N ALA A 87 20.50 34.77 20.69
CA ALA A 87 19.51 33.71 20.43
C ALA A 87 19.89 32.85 19.23
N GLY A 88 19.85 31.52 19.39
CA GLY A 88 20.37 30.54 18.44
C GLY A 88 21.20 29.46 19.14
N HIS A 89 21.37 28.31 18.52
CA HIS A 89 22.31 27.29 18.99
C HIS A 89 23.74 27.82 18.85
N LYS A 90 24.54 27.75 19.91
CA LYS A 90 25.90 28.29 19.92
C LYS A 90 26.89 27.25 19.38
N LEU A 91 27.83 27.71 18.56
CA LEU A 91 29.02 26.96 18.14
C LEU A 91 30.26 27.76 18.54
N ASP A 92 31.15 27.17 19.31
CA ASP A 92 32.44 27.75 19.69
C ASP A 92 33.54 27.38 18.68
N PRO A 93 34.68 28.12 18.64
CA PRO A 93 35.77 27.83 17.72
C PRO A 93 36.28 26.39 17.88
N GLY A 94 36.38 25.67 16.78
CA GLY A 94 36.70 24.23 16.73
C GLY A 94 35.50 23.30 16.71
N ASP A 95 34.28 23.77 17.00
CA ASP A 95 33.07 22.96 16.93
C ASP A 95 32.75 22.55 15.49
N ARG A 96 32.12 21.38 15.36
CA ARG A 96 31.64 20.83 14.09
C ARG A 96 30.12 20.70 14.10
N LEU A 97 29.51 21.01 12.97
CA LEU A 97 28.07 20.85 12.74
C LEU A 97 27.84 20.07 11.45
N SER A 98 26.99 19.05 11.50
CA SER A 98 26.51 18.35 10.32
C SER A 98 25.08 18.77 9.98
N LEU A 99 24.82 19.01 8.70
CA LEU A 99 23.49 19.19 8.11
C LEU A 99 23.18 17.95 7.30
N ASP A 100 22.13 17.22 7.68
CA ASP A 100 21.85 15.86 7.21
C ASP A 100 20.77 15.79 6.12
N SER A 101 20.27 16.96 5.65
CA SER A 101 19.27 17.02 4.58
C SER A 101 19.36 18.31 3.76
N ARG A 102 18.87 18.25 2.51
CA ARG A 102 18.84 19.42 1.61
C ARG A 102 18.09 20.59 2.25
N SER A 103 16.96 20.31 2.90
CA SER A 103 16.20 21.36 3.58
C SER A 103 17.00 22.04 4.70
N GLN A 104 17.90 21.35 5.40
CA GLN A 104 18.74 21.98 6.42
C GLN A 104 19.84 22.83 5.78
N VAL A 105 20.45 22.34 4.68
CA VAL A 105 21.44 23.10 3.90
C VAL A 105 20.83 24.42 3.38
N ASP A 106 19.64 24.37 2.78
CA ASP A 106 18.98 25.55 2.22
C ASP A 106 18.50 26.56 3.30
N LYS A 107 18.06 26.04 4.46
CA LYS A 107 17.50 26.83 5.57
C LYS A 107 18.51 27.22 6.65
N PHE A 108 19.76 26.79 6.53
CA PHE A 108 20.80 27.15 7.48
C PHE A 108 20.97 28.68 7.52
N ARG A 109 20.99 29.24 8.73
CA ARG A 109 21.29 30.65 8.99
C ARG A 109 22.20 30.74 10.20
N ALA A 110 23.25 31.55 10.10
CA ALA A 110 24.20 31.77 11.19
C ALA A 110 24.63 33.23 11.32
N ILE A 111 25.05 33.64 12.52
CA ILE A 111 25.56 34.98 12.85
C ILE A 111 26.78 34.86 13.77
N ALA A 112 27.74 35.79 13.68
CA ALA A 112 28.84 35.85 14.63
C ALA A 112 28.37 36.40 15.98
N VAL A 113 28.79 35.80 17.09
CA VAL A 113 28.46 36.29 18.45
C VAL A 113 29.22 37.59 18.75
N SER A 114 30.46 37.69 18.26
CA SER A 114 31.31 38.88 18.37
C SER A 114 32.30 38.93 17.21
N GLY A 115 32.62 40.14 16.73
CA GLY A 115 33.58 40.32 15.65
C GLY A 115 33.12 39.64 14.35
N SER A 116 34.06 38.98 13.66
CA SER A 116 33.81 38.17 12.47
C SER A 116 34.13 36.71 12.78
N SER A 117 33.31 35.78 12.31
CA SER A 117 33.56 34.33 12.40
C SER A 117 33.61 33.73 11.01
N ARG A 118 34.45 32.72 10.79
CA ARG A 118 34.50 31.96 9.55
C ARG A 118 34.06 30.53 9.79
N LEU A 119 33.19 30.03 8.91
CA LEU A 119 32.83 28.63 8.83
C LEU A 119 33.46 28.02 7.58
N GLN A 120 34.18 26.91 7.73
CA GLN A 120 34.57 26.07 6.60
C GLN A 120 33.46 25.07 6.33
N VAL A 121 32.95 25.06 5.09
CA VAL A 121 31.80 24.25 4.69
C VAL A 121 32.23 23.30 3.58
N SER A 122 32.00 22.00 3.78
CA SER A 122 32.09 20.98 2.73
C SER A 122 30.69 20.45 2.43
N TYR A 123 30.36 20.37 1.15
CA TYR A 123 29.07 19.87 0.67
C TYR A 123 29.20 18.42 0.22
N PHE A 124 28.19 17.61 0.55
CA PHE A 124 28.11 16.21 0.15
C PHE A 124 26.80 15.96 -0.59
N GLY A 125 26.85 15.10 -1.60
CA GLY A 125 25.71 14.85 -2.47
C GLY A 125 26.09 14.02 -3.69
N VAL A 126 25.21 14.05 -4.70
CA VAL A 126 25.47 13.39 -5.98
C VAL A 126 26.05 14.44 -6.94
N PRO A 127 27.23 14.21 -7.55
CA PRO A 127 27.81 15.14 -8.52
C PRO A 127 26.83 15.46 -9.66
N SER A 128 26.66 16.74 -9.98
CA SER A 128 25.70 17.24 -11.00
C SER A 128 26.16 17.05 -12.45
N ASP A 129 27.19 16.26 -12.72
CA ASP A 129 27.78 16.12 -14.06
C ASP A 129 27.02 15.14 -14.98
N GLY A 130 25.85 14.65 -14.54
CA GLY A 130 24.87 13.98 -15.38
C GLY A 130 23.60 14.82 -15.50
N PRO A 131 22.83 14.73 -16.61
CA PRO A 131 21.45 15.17 -16.57
C PRO A 131 20.81 14.56 -15.33
N ASP A 132 20.08 15.36 -14.55
CA ASP A 132 19.31 14.92 -13.40
C ASP A 132 18.76 13.52 -13.72
N PRO A 133 19.13 12.46 -12.97
CA PRO A 133 18.81 11.07 -13.33
C PRO A 133 17.30 10.79 -13.43
N GLY A 134 16.49 11.82 -13.23
CA GLY A 134 15.05 11.76 -13.12
C GLY A 134 14.70 11.25 -11.73
N PRO A 135 13.43 11.36 -11.35
CA PRO A 135 12.95 10.68 -10.16
C PRO A 135 13.30 9.19 -10.25
N VAL A 136 13.85 8.64 -9.16
CA VAL A 136 14.10 7.19 -9.05
C VAL A 136 12.80 6.47 -9.35
N LYS A 137 12.81 5.59 -10.36
CA LYS A 137 11.62 4.84 -10.73
C LYS A 137 11.57 3.53 -9.95
N VAL A 138 10.41 3.23 -9.35
CA VAL A 138 10.15 1.98 -8.65
C VAL A 138 8.95 1.28 -9.26
N MET A 139 8.98 -0.05 -9.28
CA MET A 139 7.82 -0.84 -9.69
C MET A 139 6.83 -0.92 -8.53
N ALA A 140 5.57 -0.57 -8.78
CA ALA A 140 4.51 -0.62 -7.79
C ALA A 140 3.21 -1.14 -8.39
N LEU A 141 2.25 -1.52 -7.55
CA LEU A 141 0.85 -1.63 -7.96
C LEU A 141 0.34 -0.22 -8.27
N VAL A 142 -0.15 0.01 -9.48
CA VAL A 142 -0.49 1.35 -9.98
C VAL A 142 -1.95 1.54 -10.32
N ALA A 143 -2.69 0.46 -10.53
CA ALA A 143 -4.10 0.54 -10.86
C ALA A 143 -4.89 -0.64 -10.29
N SER A 144 -6.14 -0.34 -9.96
CA SER A 144 -7.13 -1.30 -9.51
C SER A 144 -8.34 -1.24 -10.42
N SER A 145 -8.96 -2.39 -10.64
CA SER A 145 -10.23 -2.44 -11.37
C SER A 145 -11.41 -2.27 -10.42
N GLU A 146 -12.45 -1.60 -10.90
CA GLU A 146 -13.72 -1.49 -10.20
C GLU A 146 -14.35 -2.87 -9.96
N LYS A 147 -14.19 -3.76 -10.95
CA LYS A 147 -14.76 -5.10 -10.95
C LYS A 147 -13.82 -6.13 -10.34
N ASN A 148 -12.61 -5.72 -9.97
CA ASN A 148 -11.60 -6.57 -9.39
C ASN A 148 -12.16 -7.21 -8.12
N THR A 149 -12.51 -8.49 -8.21
CA THR A 149 -12.90 -9.29 -7.05
C THR A 149 -11.75 -10.19 -6.59
N GLY A 150 -10.53 -9.96 -7.10
CA GLY A 150 -9.34 -10.77 -6.90
C GLY A 150 -9.50 -12.14 -7.54
N PHE A 151 -10.26 -13.01 -6.87
CA PHE A 151 -10.22 -14.46 -7.08
C PHE A 151 -11.60 -15.11 -7.20
N ARG A 152 -12.60 -14.38 -7.71
CA ARG A 152 -13.98 -14.70 -7.34
C ARG A 152 -14.51 -16.06 -7.77
N ALA A 153 -15.04 -16.37 -8.94
CA ALA A 153 -16.04 -17.44 -9.06
C ALA A 153 -17.27 -17.07 -8.21
N THR A 154 -18.10 -16.17 -8.75
CA THR A 154 -19.43 -15.88 -8.18
C THR A 154 -20.11 -17.20 -7.80
N ALA A 155 -20.68 -17.31 -6.60
CA ALA A 155 -21.20 -18.57 -6.02
C ALA A 155 -22.25 -19.33 -6.87
N ALA A 156 -22.74 -18.74 -7.98
CA ALA A 156 -23.61 -19.39 -8.95
C ALA A 156 -22.87 -19.95 -10.20
N ALA A 157 -21.58 -19.65 -10.40
CA ALA A 157 -20.78 -20.02 -11.57
C ALA A 157 -19.34 -20.37 -11.14
N GLY A 158 -19.21 -21.23 -10.12
CA GLY A 158 -17.95 -21.58 -9.47
C GLY A 158 -16.85 -22.07 -10.43
N LEU A 159 -17.24 -22.58 -11.59
CA LEU A 159 -16.41 -23.09 -12.68
C LEU A 159 -17.23 -23.01 -13.97
N ILE A 160 -16.66 -22.50 -15.06
CA ILE A 160 -17.35 -22.47 -16.36
C ILE A 160 -16.80 -23.58 -17.25
N ALA A 161 -17.68 -24.44 -17.78
CA ALA A 161 -17.34 -25.51 -18.72
C ALA A 161 -17.40 -25.04 -20.18
N GLU A 162 -16.89 -23.84 -20.45
CA GLU A 162 -16.80 -23.26 -21.79
C GLU A 162 -15.33 -23.25 -22.19
N GLY A 163 -15.04 -23.61 -23.45
CA GLY A 163 -13.66 -23.68 -23.98
C GLY A 163 -12.91 -22.34 -23.92
N GLY A 164 -13.62 -21.22 -23.74
CA GLY A 164 -13.03 -19.93 -23.41
C GLY A 164 -14.06 -18.81 -23.28
N ALA A 165 -13.61 -17.65 -22.78
CA ALA A 165 -14.41 -16.44 -22.70
C ALA A 165 -13.56 -15.17 -22.85
N THR A 166 -14.15 -14.14 -23.43
CA THR A 166 -13.58 -12.79 -23.51
C THR A 166 -14.14 -11.92 -22.38
N TYR A 167 -13.24 -11.25 -21.67
CA TYR A 167 -13.50 -10.36 -20.55
C TYR A 167 -13.13 -8.92 -20.92
N ARG A 168 -13.92 -7.95 -20.44
CA ARG A 168 -13.57 -6.52 -20.52
C ARG A 168 -13.77 -5.84 -19.17
N ASP A 169 -12.80 -5.02 -18.81
CA ASP A 169 -12.77 -4.30 -17.54
C ASP A 169 -12.16 -2.91 -17.67
N SER A 170 -12.27 -2.12 -16.62
CA SER A 170 -11.70 -0.79 -16.52
C SER A 170 -10.84 -0.68 -15.27
N PHE A 171 -9.62 -0.19 -15.47
CA PHE A 171 -8.64 0.07 -14.41
C PHE A 171 -8.43 1.57 -14.28
N ILE A 172 -8.53 2.08 -13.06
CA ILE A 172 -8.24 3.48 -12.74
C ILE A 172 -6.79 3.53 -12.24
N PHE A 173 -5.95 4.31 -12.92
CA PHE A 173 -4.54 4.46 -12.55
C PHE A 173 -4.40 5.52 -11.46
N GLU A 174 -3.73 5.18 -10.36
CA GLU A 174 -3.57 6.05 -9.18
C GLU A 174 -2.28 6.89 -9.24
N TYR A 175 -1.43 6.64 -10.25
CA TYR A 175 -0.18 7.35 -10.51
C TYR A 175 0.02 7.64 -11.99
N ASP A 176 0.87 8.63 -12.27
CA ASP A 176 1.55 8.72 -13.55
C ASP A 176 2.48 7.52 -13.68
N THR A 177 2.20 6.68 -14.67
CA THR A 177 2.76 5.34 -14.78
C THR A 177 3.44 5.16 -16.12
N GLU A 178 4.63 4.57 -16.09
CA GLU A 178 5.32 4.04 -17.27
C GLU A 178 5.30 2.51 -17.24
N ASN A 179 5.42 1.89 -18.41
CA ASN A 179 5.63 0.44 -18.52
C ASN A 179 4.57 -0.41 -17.79
N PRO A 180 3.26 -0.19 -18.02
CA PRO A 180 2.23 -0.96 -17.35
C PRO A 180 2.38 -2.46 -17.62
N ARG A 181 2.06 -3.27 -16.61
CA ARG A 181 2.08 -4.74 -16.60
C ARG A 181 0.82 -5.23 -15.90
N PHE A 182 0.19 -6.29 -16.38
CA PHE A 182 -1.03 -6.82 -15.77
C PHE A 182 -0.78 -8.17 -15.12
N ILE A 183 -1.39 -8.36 -13.96
CA ILE A 183 -1.24 -9.55 -13.13
C ILE A 183 -2.45 -10.46 -13.36
N PHE A 184 -2.20 -11.74 -13.66
CA PHE A 184 -3.24 -12.76 -13.71
C PHE A 184 -2.94 -13.87 -12.72
N SER A 185 -3.97 -14.46 -12.14
CA SER A 185 -3.80 -15.53 -11.18
C SER A 185 -4.89 -16.58 -11.30
N ASN A 186 -4.50 -17.85 -11.32
CA ASN A 186 -5.41 -18.99 -11.51
C ASN A 186 -5.77 -19.64 -10.16
N TYR A 187 -6.52 -18.89 -9.34
CA TYR A 187 -7.16 -19.42 -8.14
C TYR A 187 -8.68 -19.29 -8.23
N ASN A 188 -9.36 -20.23 -7.60
CA ASN A 188 -10.79 -20.22 -7.35
C ASN A 188 -11.01 -20.02 -5.85
N LEU A 189 -11.31 -18.78 -5.45
CA LEU A 189 -11.36 -18.37 -4.05
C LEU A 189 -10.05 -18.77 -3.35
N GLN A 190 -10.15 -19.54 -2.28
CA GLN A 190 -9.03 -20.05 -1.49
C GLN A 190 -8.29 -21.25 -2.13
N ASN A 191 -8.79 -21.81 -3.23
CA ASN A 191 -8.21 -23.01 -3.84
C ASN A 191 -7.46 -22.67 -5.13
N PRO A 192 -6.41 -23.42 -5.50
CA PRO A 192 -5.93 -23.43 -6.88
C PRO A 192 -7.08 -23.63 -7.86
N GLY A 193 -7.02 -22.98 -9.03
CA GLY A 193 -7.96 -23.23 -10.11
C GLY A 193 -7.94 -24.71 -10.53
N PRO A 194 -9.01 -25.22 -11.16
CA PRO A 194 -9.14 -26.66 -11.41
C PRO A 194 -8.25 -27.16 -12.55
N ASN A 195 -7.87 -26.31 -13.49
CA ASN A 195 -7.12 -26.66 -14.70
C ASN A 195 -6.14 -25.54 -15.06
N PRO A 196 -5.07 -25.85 -15.81
CA PRO A 196 -4.29 -24.81 -16.49
C PRO A 196 -5.19 -23.98 -17.40
N ILE A 197 -4.97 -22.66 -17.41
CA ILE A 197 -5.70 -21.74 -18.28
C ILE A 197 -4.73 -21.08 -19.23
N THR A 198 -5.11 -20.92 -20.50
CA THR A 198 -4.35 -20.10 -21.44
C THR A 198 -4.97 -18.71 -21.49
N ILE A 199 -4.14 -17.68 -21.33
CA ILE A 199 -4.59 -16.29 -21.31
C ILE A 199 -3.97 -15.48 -22.43
N LYS A 200 -4.68 -14.44 -22.84
CA LYS A 200 -4.27 -13.42 -23.79
C LYS A 200 -4.87 -12.09 -23.37
N MET A 201 -4.20 -10.97 -23.63
CA MET A 201 -4.78 -9.68 -23.31
C MET A 201 -4.33 -8.53 -24.21
N ALA A 202 -5.16 -7.49 -24.22
CA ALA A 202 -4.86 -6.17 -24.74
C ALA A 202 -5.43 -5.10 -23.80
N ALA A 203 -4.89 -3.88 -23.84
CA ALA A 203 -5.47 -2.75 -23.12
C ALA A 203 -5.51 -1.49 -23.99
N LYS A 204 -6.58 -0.72 -23.88
CA LYS A 204 -6.75 0.56 -24.55
C LYS A 204 -6.12 1.68 -23.73
N ILE A 205 -4.93 2.12 -24.13
CA ILE A 205 -4.15 3.18 -23.50
C ILE A 205 -4.08 4.35 -24.49
N ASN A 206 -4.39 5.56 -24.03
CA ASN A 206 -4.37 6.77 -24.87
C ASN A 206 -5.12 6.64 -26.20
N GLY A 207 -6.25 5.90 -26.19
CA GLY A 207 -7.08 5.69 -27.37
C GLY A 207 -6.67 4.52 -28.27
N ILE A 208 -5.49 3.93 -28.05
CA ILE A 208 -4.89 2.86 -28.87
C ILE A 208 -4.90 1.55 -28.09
N PHE A 209 -5.22 0.43 -28.73
CA PHE A 209 -5.08 -0.88 -28.10
C PHE A 209 -3.64 -1.39 -28.23
N HIS A 210 -3.05 -1.76 -27.09
CA HIS A 210 -1.76 -2.39 -27.01
C HIS A 210 -1.94 -3.87 -26.65
N SER A 211 -1.35 -4.77 -27.42
CA SER A 211 -1.27 -6.19 -27.06
C SER A 211 -0.16 -6.39 -26.05
N PHE A 212 -0.41 -7.16 -25.00
CA PHE A 212 0.62 -7.55 -24.03
C PHE A 212 1.20 -8.90 -24.38
N SER A 213 2.47 -9.10 -24.05
CA SER A 213 3.16 -10.38 -24.15
C SER A 213 3.50 -10.95 -22.77
N PHE A 214 3.91 -12.20 -22.73
CA PHE A 214 4.34 -12.93 -21.54
C PHE A 214 5.62 -13.71 -21.91
N GLY A 215 6.78 -13.21 -21.50
CA GLY A 215 8.06 -13.74 -21.95
C GLY A 215 8.22 -13.67 -23.48
N GLY A 216 7.73 -12.60 -24.10
CA GLY A 216 7.74 -12.38 -25.55
C GLY A 216 6.63 -13.07 -26.34
N ASN A 217 5.83 -13.94 -25.71
CA ASN A 217 4.71 -14.63 -26.37
C ASN A 217 3.39 -13.88 -26.20
N THR A 218 2.51 -13.89 -27.21
CA THR A 218 1.19 -13.23 -27.13
C THR A 218 0.21 -13.91 -26.19
N THR A 219 0.51 -15.14 -25.77
CA THR A 219 -0.30 -15.93 -24.83
C THR A 219 0.62 -16.61 -23.82
N THR A 220 0.05 -17.01 -22.69
CA THR A 220 0.74 -17.85 -21.70
C THR A 220 -0.23 -18.80 -21.03
N THR A 221 0.30 -19.91 -20.50
CA THR A 221 -0.47 -20.86 -19.69
C THR A 221 -0.20 -20.62 -18.21
N VAL A 222 -1.26 -20.42 -17.44
CA VAL A 222 -1.24 -20.23 -15.99
C VAL A 222 -1.70 -21.51 -15.32
N ALA A 223 -0.78 -22.22 -14.67
CA ALA A 223 -1.09 -23.44 -13.92
C ALA A 223 -2.04 -23.15 -12.73
N PRO A 224 -2.81 -24.14 -12.26
CA PRO A 224 -3.53 -24.07 -10.99
C PRO A 224 -2.70 -23.48 -9.85
N GLY A 225 -3.19 -22.40 -9.24
CA GLY A 225 -2.51 -21.73 -8.12
C GLY A 225 -1.26 -20.95 -8.53
N ALA A 226 -1.04 -20.72 -9.83
CA ALA A 226 0.04 -19.88 -10.31
C ALA A 226 -0.45 -18.44 -10.57
N THR A 227 0.50 -17.52 -10.50
CA THR A 227 0.35 -16.13 -10.91
C THR A 227 1.34 -15.84 -12.02
N VAL A 228 0.93 -15.04 -13.01
CA VAL A 228 1.81 -14.53 -14.07
C VAL A 228 1.64 -13.02 -14.18
N VAL A 229 2.70 -12.35 -14.59
CA VAL A 229 2.73 -10.93 -14.90
C VAL A 229 3.08 -10.77 -16.37
N SER A 230 2.38 -9.90 -17.08
CA SER A 230 2.73 -9.59 -18.47
C SER A 230 4.07 -8.86 -18.56
N ASP A 231 4.70 -8.92 -19.72
CA ASP A 231 5.82 -8.06 -20.05
C ASP A 231 5.38 -6.57 -20.00
N PRO A 232 6.30 -5.63 -19.74
CA PRO A 232 6.00 -4.20 -19.80
C PRO A 232 5.65 -3.77 -21.22
N ILE A 233 4.71 -2.84 -21.34
CA ILE A 233 4.47 -2.12 -22.59
C ILE A 233 5.07 -0.72 -22.51
N ALA A 234 5.87 -0.32 -23.49
CA ALA A 234 6.41 1.03 -23.61
C ALA A 234 5.29 2.06 -23.89
N ALA A 235 4.52 2.39 -22.86
CA ALA A 235 3.44 3.35 -22.85
C ALA A 235 3.38 4.06 -21.49
N SER A 236 2.91 5.31 -21.53
CA SER A 236 2.65 6.10 -20.32
C SER A 236 1.15 6.27 -20.11
N VAL A 237 0.71 6.18 -18.86
CA VAL A 237 -0.68 6.35 -18.42
C VAL A 237 -0.70 7.43 -17.36
N ALA A 238 -1.54 8.45 -17.55
CA ALA A 238 -1.64 9.53 -16.57
C ALA A 238 -2.46 9.09 -15.34
N LYS A 239 -2.17 9.67 -14.17
CA LYS A 239 -2.99 9.52 -12.98
C LYS A 239 -4.45 9.89 -13.25
N GLY A 240 -5.38 9.08 -12.74
CA GLY A 240 -6.83 9.22 -12.92
C GLY A 240 -7.35 8.72 -14.27
N GLN A 241 -6.46 8.33 -15.19
CA GLN A 241 -6.89 7.79 -16.47
C GLN A 241 -7.52 6.39 -16.29
N VAL A 242 -8.63 6.18 -16.99
CA VAL A 242 -9.29 4.88 -17.08
C VAL A 242 -8.77 4.10 -18.29
N VAL A 243 -8.15 2.95 -18.04
CA VAL A 243 -7.67 2.04 -19.08
C VAL A 243 -8.64 0.87 -19.21
N VAL A 244 -9.12 0.63 -20.42
CA VAL A 244 -10.02 -0.49 -20.71
C VAL A 244 -9.18 -1.71 -21.07
N VAL A 245 -9.27 -2.77 -20.29
CA VAL A 245 -8.58 -4.04 -20.53
C VAL A 245 -9.53 -5.01 -21.22
N GLN A 246 -8.99 -5.80 -22.16
CA GLN A 246 -9.64 -6.92 -22.78
C GLN A 246 -8.77 -8.17 -22.60
N ALA A 247 -9.32 -9.23 -22.00
CA ALA A 247 -8.63 -10.48 -21.77
C ALA A 247 -9.41 -11.64 -22.38
N LEU A 248 -8.72 -12.66 -22.87
CA LEU A 248 -9.29 -13.93 -23.28
C LEU A 248 -8.71 -15.01 -22.38
N VAL A 249 -9.56 -15.89 -21.90
CA VAL A 249 -9.18 -17.13 -21.24
C VAL A 249 -9.69 -18.31 -22.05
N THR A 250 -8.88 -19.35 -22.16
CA THR A 250 -9.27 -20.62 -22.78
C THR A 250 -8.78 -21.80 -21.96
N VAL A 251 -9.49 -22.92 -22.05
CA VAL A 251 -9.12 -24.22 -21.46
C VAL A 251 -9.34 -25.32 -22.51
N GLU A 252 -8.80 -26.52 -22.28
CA GLU A 252 -9.07 -27.64 -23.18
C GLU A 252 -10.55 -28.06 -23.11
N THR A 253 -11.02 -28.79 -24.13
CA THR A 253 -12.42 -29.25 -24.18
C THR A 253 -12.75 -30.10 -22.95
N GLY A 254 -13.84 -29.75 -22.25
CA GLY A 254 -14.29 -30.44 -21.04
C GLY A 254 -13.64 -29.96 -19.73
N GLN A 255 -12.68 -29.03 -19.81
CA GLN A 255 -12.10 -28.39 -18.64
C GLN A 255 -12.90 -27.14 -18.22
N THR A 256 -12.52 -26.59 -17.07
CA THR A 256 -13.13 -25.40 -16.49
C THR A 256 -12.08 -24.41 -15.99
N TRP A 257 -12.47 -23.14 -15.82
CA TRP A 257 -11.60 -22.07 -15.32
C TRP A 257 -12.32 -21.20 -14.26
N PRO A 258 -11.57 -20.53 -13.35
CA PRO A 258 -12.15 -19.69 -12.30
C PRO A 258 -12.64 -18.35 -12.84
N THR A 259 -13.73 -17.79 -12.31
CA THR A 259 -14.19 -16.46 -12.78
C THR A 259 -13.58 -15.32 -11.96
N SER A 260 -13.37 -14.16 -12.57
CA SER A 260 -12.75 -12.98 -11.92
C SER A 260 -13.73 -11.83 -11.66
N GLY A 261 -14.97 -11.93 -12.16
CA GLY A 261 -16.00 -10.90 -12.01
C GLY A 261 -17.13 -10.98 -13.04
N TRP A 262 -18.07 -10.03 -12.96
CA TRP A 262 -19.17 -9.87 -13.91
C TRP A 262 -18.70 -9.15 -15.19
N THR A 263 -18.90 -9.77 -16.35
CA THR A 263 -18.51 -9.19 -17.65
C THR A 263 -19.33 -7.95 -17.97
N MET A 264 -18.76 -7.00 -18.72
CA MET A 264 -19.63 -6.19 -19.60
C MET A 264 -19.94 -7.05 -20.83
N PRO A 265 -21.17 -7.03 -21.36
CA PRO A 265 -21.46 -7.68 -22.64
C PRO A 265 -20.44 -7.20 -23.68
N HIS A 266 -19.82 -8.13 -24.41
CA HIS A 266 -19.11 -7.77 -25.63
C HIS A 266 -20.12 -7.03 -26.53
N VAL A 267 -19.71 -5.92 -27.15
CA VAL A 267 -20.54 -5.23 -28.17
C VAL A 267 -20.00 -5.69 -29.52
N PRO A 268 -20.72 -6.58 -30.24
CA PRO A 268 -20.27 -7.10 -31.53
C PRO A 268 -20.02 -5.97 -32.54
N GLY A 269 -19.01 -6.13 -33.39
CA GLY A 269 -18.78 -5.23 -34.53
C GLY A 269 -17.90 -4.01 -34.26
N LYS A 270 -17.21 -3.92 -33.11
CA LYS A 270 -16.03 -3.06 -33.01
C LYS A 270 -14.82 -3.86 -33.49
N THR A 271 -14.41 -3.62 -34.74
CA THR A 271 -13.10 -4.07 -35.25
C THR A 271 -12.03 -3.61 -34.28
N ASP A 272 -11.46 -4.57 -33.57
CA ASP A 272 -10.30 -4.35 -32.74
C ASP A 272 -9.14 -4.00 -33.69
N ASN A 273 -8.56 -2.80 -33.56
CA ASN A 273 -7.42 -2.39 -34.39
C ASN A 273 -6.11 -3.12 -34.00
N THR A 274 -6.20 -4.22 -33.23
CA THR A 274 -5.07 -5.02 -32.71
C THR A 274 -4.55 -6.07 -33.68
N ALA A 275 -5.09 -6.18 -34.90
CA ALA A 275 -4.79 -7.30 -35.82
C ALA A 275 -5.07 -8.69 -35.21
N ILE A 276 -5.88 -8.77 -34.14
CA ILE A 276 -6.05 -9.98 -33.34
C ILE A 276 -7.54 -10.21 -33.04
N ASP A 277 -8.04 -11.38 -33.43
CA ASP A 277 -9.41 -11.81 -33.16
C ASP A 277 -9.59 -12.21 -31.68
N PHE A 278 -10.48 -11.52 -30.97
CA PHE A 278 -11.10 -12.01 -29.74
C PHE A 278 -12.44 -12.65 -30.11
N PRO A 279 -12.64 -13.96 -29.91
CA PRO A 279 -13.88 -14.61 -30.30
C PRO A 279 -15.06 -14.06 -29.51
N ASP A 280 -16.17 -13.84 -30.21
CA ASP A 280 -17.47 -13.53 -29.63
C ASP A 280 -17.92 -14.73 -28.77
N THR A 281 -17.75 -14.59 -27.46
CA THR A 281 -18.20 -15.57 -26.48
C THR A 281 -19.30 -14.94 -25.63
N PRO A 282 -20.54 -15.48 -25.65
CA PRO A 282 -21.68 -14.91 -24.92
C PRO A 282 -21.64 -15.22 -23.41
N ALA A 283 -20.48 -15.06 -22.76
CA ALA A 283 -20.29 -15.40 -21.36
C ALA A 283 -20.73 -14.23 -20.43
N SER A 284 -21.58 -14.52 -19.46
CA SER A 284 -22.01 -13.58 -18.39
C SER A 284 -20.95 -13.35 -17.31
N VAL A 285 -19.78 -13.96 -17.47
CA VAL A 285 -18.69 -14.08 -16.49
C VAL A 285 -17.38 -14.24 -17.26
N GLY A 286 -16.28 -13.71 -16.72
CA GLY A 286 -15.00 -13.62 -17.44
C GLY A 286 -13.79 -13.72 -16.52
N PHE A 287 -12.62 -13.92 -17.12
CA PHE A 287 -11.33 -13.96 -16.43
C PHE A 287 -10.48 -12.76 -16.87
N GLY A 288 -10.04 -11.96 -15.91
CA GLY A 288 -9.28 -10.75 -16.12
C GLY A 288 -8.16 -10.60 -15.11
N PRO A 289 -7.35 -9.54 -15.29
CA PRO A 289 -6.26 -9.29 -14.38
C PRO A 289 -6.76 -8.86 -13.00
N ILE A 290 -5.98 -9.20 -11.99
CA ILE A 290 -6.25 -8.92 -10.57
C ILE A 290 -5.55 -7.65 -10.07
N GLY A 291 -4.77 -6.99 -10.94
CA GLY A 291 -4.02 -5.78 -10.64
C GLY A 291 -3.19 -5.35 -11.85
N CYS A 292 -2.72 -4.11 -11.81
CA CYS A 292 -1.75 -3.58 -12.76
C CYS A 292 -0.53 -3.05 -12.00
N LEU A 293 0.66 -3.44 -12.43
CA LEU A 293 1.92 -2.88 -12.00
C LEU A 293 2.41 -1.84 -13.02
N GLY A 294 3.33 -0.99 -12.60
CA GLY A 294 4.01 -0.07 -13.48
C GLY A 294 5.16 0.62 -12.77
N ASP A 295 5.97 1.31 -13.56
CA ASP A 295 7.11 2.08 -13.08
C ASP A 295 6.61 3.50 -12.74
N ILE A 296 6.79 3.90 -11.48
CA ILE A 296 6.35 5.19 -10.95
C ILE A 296 7.53 5.93 -10.33
N SER A 297 7.41 7.24 -10.14
CA SER A 297 8.33 8.00 -9.31
C SER A 297 8.27 7.48 -7.87
N GLU A 298 9.43 7.23 -7.25
CA GLU A 298 9.52 6.83 -5.84
C GLU A 298 8.91 7.89 -4.92
N ASP A 299 9.10 9.17 -5.24
CA ASP A 299 8.55 10.30 -4.49
C ASP A 299 7.01 10.36 -4.51
N ASP A 300 6.39 9.79 -5.56
CA ASP A 300 4.93 9.76 -5.70
C ASP A 300 4.31 8.50 -5.07
N LYS A 301 5.11 7.52 -4.66
CA LYS A 301 4.61 6.22 -4.18
C LYS A 301 3.80 6.41 -2.90
N VAL A 302 2.53 6.00 -2.93
CA VAL A 302 1.70 5.80 -1.74
C VAL A 302 1.59 4.30 -1.42
N PRO A 303 1.17 3.93 -0.19
CA PRO A 303 0.98 2.53 0.15
C PRO A 303 -0.02 1.84 -0.78
N SER A 304 0.33 0.65 -1.25
CA SER A 304 -0.57 -0.25 -1.96
C SER A 304 -1.23 -1.25 -0.98
N ILE A 305 -2.53 -1.49 -1.13
CA ILE A 305 -3.35 -2.10 -0.06
C ILE A 305 -3.96 -3.44 -0.48
N ALA A 306 -3.73 -4.50 0.31
CA ALA A 306 -4.48 -5.74 0.24
C ALA A 306 -5.78 -5.62 1.07
N LEU A 307 -6.95 -5.63 0.43
CA LEU A 307 -8.26 -5.58 1.10
C LEU A 307 -8.73 -7.01 1.39
N ILE A 308 -8.53 -7.50 2.60
CA ILE A 308 -8.86 -8.87 3.01
C ILE A 308 -10.18 -8.87 3.78
N GLY A 309 -11.17 -9.64 3.35
CA GLY A 309 -12.40 -9.73 4.15
C GLY A 309 -13.48 -10.66 3.65
N SER A 310 -14.65 -10.48 4.25
CA SER A 310 -15.83 -11.26 3.93
C SER A 310 -16.77 -10.56 2.93
N SER A 311 -18.08 -10.81 3.02
CA SER A 311 -19.11 -10.16 2.21
C SER A 311 -19.11 -8.63 2.31
N SER A 312 -18.69 -8.05 3.44
CA SER A 312 -18.67 -6.60 3.63
C SER A 312 -17.57 -5.90 2.81
N VAL A 313 -16.38 -6.50 2.70
CA VAL A 313 -15.29 -6.00 1.82
C VAL A 313 -15.65 -6.18 0.36
N MET A 314 -16.40 -7.23 0.02
CA MET A 314 -16.92 -7.41 -1.33
C MET A 314 -18.00 -6.39 -1.71
N GLY A 315 -18.64 -5.77 -0.73
CA GLY A 315 -19.75 -4.85 -0.95
C GLY A 315 -21.12 -5.50 -1.03
N THR A 316 -21.34 -6.67 -0.42
CA THR A 316 -22.71 -7.13 -0.17
C THR A 316 -23.47 -6.05 0.62
N GLY A 317 -24.71 -5.77 0.22
CA GLY A 317 -25.53 -4.69 0.78
C GLY A 317 -25.34 -3.33 0.10
N ASP A 318 -24.16 -3.05 -0.45
CA ASP A 318 -23.90 -1.87 -1.28
C ASP A 318 -24.43 -2.12 -2.70
N LEU A 319 -25.45 -1.37 -3.12
CA LEU A 319 -26.13 -1.60 -4.41
C LEU A 319 -25.21 -1.41 -5.62
N SER A 320 -24.11 -0.67 -5.47
CA SER A 320 -23.08 -0.53 -6.51
C SER A 320 -22.02 -1.64 -6.47
N GLY A 321 -22.07 -2.55 -5.49
CA GLY A 321 -21.10 -3.64 -5.31
C GLY A 321 -19.68 -3.20 -4.99
N GLN A 322 -19.49 -1.95 -4.55
CA GLN A 322 -18.16 -1.40 -4.25
C GLN A 322 -17.71 -1.85 -2.85
N GLY A 323 -18.59 -1.71 -1.87
CA GLY A 323 -18.28 -1.98 -0.46
C GLY A 323 -17.48 -0.86 0.18
N PHE A 324 -17.48 -0.83 1.51
CA PHE A 324 -16.83 0.26 2.26
C PHE A 324 -15.32 0.29 2.05
N ALA A 325 -14.66 -0.88 2.04
CA ALA A 325 -13.22 -0.98 1.96
C ALA A 325 -12.69 -0.39 0.65
N ARG A 326 -13.29 -0.75 -0.50
CA ARG A 326 -12.96 -0.15 -1.80
C ARG A 326 -13.19 1.35 -1.79
N ARG A 327 -14.38 1.80 -1.39
CA ARG A 327 -14.72 3.23 -1.36
C ARG A 327 -13.76 4.06 -0.51
N SER A 328 -13.18 3.46 0.54
CA SER A 328 -12.24 4.15 1.40
C SER A 328 -10.86 4.34 0.77
N VAL A 329 -10.45 3.48 -0.16
CA VAL A 329 -9.11 3.46 -0.75
C VAL A 329 -9.06 3.89 -2.23
N GLU A 330 -10.13 3.71 -2.99
CA GLU A 330 -10.21 4.06 -4.41
C GLU A 330 -9.98 5.56 -4.62
N GLY A 331 -9.15 5.92 -5.61
CA GLY A 331 -8.72 7.29 -5.87
C GLY A 331 -7.64 7.80 -4.90
N LYS A 332 -7.23 6.99 -3.91
CA LYS A 332 -6.23 7.36 -2.88
C LYS A 332 -5.06 6.41 -2.84
N TYR A 333 -5.32 5.10 -2.95
CA TYR A 333 -4.33 4.04 -2.86
C TYR A 333 -4.63 2.96 -3.91
N PRO A 334 -3.61 2.45 -4.60
CA PRO A 334 -3.73 1.21 -5.35
C PRO A 334 -4.09 0.07 -4.41
N TYR A 335 -4.95 -0.84 -4.85
CA TYR A 335 -5.39 -1.95 -4.02
C TYR A 335 -5.63 -3.26 -4.78
N ILE A 336 -5.52 -4.37 -4.06
CA ILE A 336 -6.00 -5.68 -4.51
C ILE A 336 -7.06 -6.16 -3.53
N ARG A 337 -8.21 -6.56 -4.06
CA ARG A 337 -9.33 -7.00 -3.23
C ARG A 337 -9.37 -8.51 -3.10
N PHE A 338 -9.31 -8.98 -1.86
CA PHE A 338 -9.44 -10.37 -1.44
C PHE A 338 -10.66 -10.54 -0.53
N GLY A 339 -11.84 -10.47 -1.13
CA GLY A 339 -13.10 -10.60 -0.41
C GLY A 339 -13.90 -11.80 -0.89
N SER A 340 -14.41 -12.63 0.02
CA SER A 340 -15.39 -13.68 -0.32
C SER A 340 -16.53 -13.77 0.70
N ALA A 341 -17.73 -14.04 0.21
CA ALA A 341 -18.94 -14.02 1.03
C ALA A 341 -18.90 -15.23 1.97
N GLY A 342 -19.20 -15.00 3.24
CA GLY A 342 -19.12 -16.05 4.25
C GLY A 342 -17.71 -16.37 4.76
N TYR A 343 -16.65 -15.70 4.27
CA TYR A 343 -15.31 -15.91 4.82
C TYR A 343 -15.27 -15.67 6.33
N THR A 344 -14.64 -16.62 6.99
CA THR A 344 -14.25 -16.61 8.39
C THR A 344 -12.74 -16.44 8.50
N ALA A 345 -12.25 -15.89 9.62
CA ALA A 345 -10.82 -15.89 9.93
C ALA A 345 -10.25 -17.32 9.84
N ARG A 346 -11.01 -18.30 10.35
CA ARG A 346 -10.66 -19.72 10.23
C ARG A 346 -10.48 -20.19 8.78
N SER A 347 -11.45 -19.90 7.90
CA SER A 347 -11.38 -20.33 6.49
C SER A 347 -10.19 -19.69 5.77
N PHE A 348 -9.87 -18.45 6.13
CA PHE A 348 -8.72 -17.75 5.59
C PHE A 348 -7.41 -18.41 6.02
N VAL A 349 -7.25 -18.73 7.31
CA VAL A 349 -6.07 -19.46 7.82
C VAL A 349 -5.90 -20.80 7.12
N LEU A 350 -6.98 -21.55 6.93
CA LEU A 350 -6.90 -22.90 6.36
C LEU A 350 -6.67 -22.94 4.85
N GLY A 351 -7.14 -21.94 4.10
CA GLY A 351 -7.16 -22.00 2.64
C GLY A 351 -6.40 -20.88 1.92
N SER A 352 -6.27 -19.70 2.54
CA SER A 352 -5.84 -18.49 1.82
C SER A 352 -4.43 -18.01 2.18
N LEU A 353 -3.77 -18.59 3.18
CA LEU A 353 -2.40 -18.20 3.56
C LEU A 353 -1.38 -18.42 2.43
N THR A 354 -1.58 -19.45 1.60
CA THR A 354 -0.74 -19.72 0.42
C THR A 354 -0.86 -18.62 -0.64
N GLN A 355 -1.98 -17.90 -0.66
CA GLN A 355 -2.23 -16.80 -1.59
C GLN A 355 -1.62 -15.48 -1.09
N LEU A 356 -1.20 -15.42 0.19
CA LEU A 356 -0.53 -14.24 0.74
C LEU A 356 0.87 -14.01 0.16
N ALA A 357 1.51 -15.05 -0.42
CA ALA A 357 2.79 -14.89 -1.10
C ALA A 357 2.72 -13.87 -2.23
N PHE A 358 1.56 -13.79 -2.89
CA PHE A 358 1.30 -12.79 -3.91
C PHE A 358 1.25 -11.36 -3.33
N PHE A 359 0.67 -11.14 -2.15
CA PHE A 359 0.57 -9.80 -1.56
C PHE A 359 1.92 -9.23 -1.16
N GLN A 360 2.86 -10.07 -0.74
CA GLN A 360 4.21 -9.63 -0.37
C GLN A 360 4.92 -8.90 -1.52
N GLU A 361 4.69 -9.30 -2.76
CA GLU A 361 5.38 -8.72 -3.91
C GLU A 361 4.81 -7.36 -4.32
N TYR A 362 3.53 -7.10 -4.03
CA TYR A 362 2.79 -6.00 -4.67
C TYR A 362 1.97 -5.11 -3.73
N THR A 363 1.97 -5.37 -2.43
CA THR A 363 1.24 -4.57 -1.44
C THR A 363 2.11 -4.21 -0.25
N ASP A 364 1.97 -2.97 0.24
CA ASP A 364 2.70 -2.42 1.39
C ASP A 364 1.91 -2.59 2.71
N ALA A 365 0.58 -2.71 2.62
CA ALA A 365 -0.29 -2.86 3.78
C ALA A 365 -1.48 -3.80 3.52
N ALA A 366 -2.05 -4.34 4.58
CA ALA A 366 -3.27 -5.14 4.55
C ALA A 366 -4.37 -4.50 5.43
N LEU A 367 -5.59 -4.42 4.89
CA LEU A 367 -6.80 -4.04 5.60
C LEU A 367 -7.69 -5.27 5.79
N ILE A 368 -7.95 -5.65 7.03
CA ILE A 368 -8.69 -6.88 7.35
C ILE A 368 -10.09 -6.54 7.89
N ASP A 369 -11.11 -7.22 7.38
CA ASP A 369 -12.49 -7.21 7.88
C ASP A 369 -13.08 -8.63 7.81
N LEU A 370 -12.69 -9.43 8.81
CA LEU A 370 -13.05 -10.83 9.03
C LEU A 370 -13.60 -11.01 10.44
N SER A 371 -14.17 -12.18 10.73
CA SER A 371 -14.69 -12.60 12.06
C SER A 371 -16.18 -12.47 12.31
N SER A 372 -16.93 -11.63 11.58
CA SER A 372 -18.41 -11.61 11.72
C SER A 372 -19.04 -13.00 11.47
N ASN A 373 -18.55 -13.74 10.47
CA ASN A 373 -19.06 -15.09 10.18
C ASN A 373 -18.53 -16.15 11.16
N ASP A 374 -17.37 -15.93 11.79
CA ASP A 374 -16.87 -16.81 12.85
C ASP A 374 -17.80 -16.79 14.06
N VAL A 375 -18.18 -15.57 14.50
CA VAL A 375 -19.15 -15.37 15.58
C VAL A 375 -20.50 -16.01 15.22
N GLU A 376 -20.98 -15.80 13.98
CA GLU A 376 -22.22 -16.43 13.50
C GLU A 376 -22.16 -17.95 13.62
N SER A 377 -21.04 -18.55 13.18
CA SER A 377 -20.80 -19.99 13.24
C SER A 377 -20.63 -20.54 14.67
N GLY A 378 -20.68 -19.69 15.69
CA GLY A 378 -20.57 -20.09 17.10
C GLY A 378 -19.15 -20.34 17.58
N ARG A 379 -18.12 -19.82 16.87
CA ARG A 379 -16.74 -19.90 17.37
C ARG A 379 -16.58 -19.06 18.65
N THR A 380 -15.76 -19.56 19.56
CA THR A 380 -15.45 -18.85 20.80
C THR A 380 -14.54 -17.65 20.54
N LEU A 381 -14.55 -16.67 21.44
CA LEU A 381 -13.66 -15.51 21.36
C LEU A 381 -12.18 -15.90 21.20
N GLN A 382 -11.71 -16.89 21.98
CA GLN A 382 -10.31 -17.31 21.93
C GLN A 382 -9.95 -17.93 20.57
N GLN A 383 -10.80 -18.80 20.03
CA GLN A 383 -10.58 -19.38 18.70
C GLN A 383 -10.49 -18.33 17.60
N ILE A 384 -11.29 -17.27 17.68
CA ILE A 384 -11.27 -16.16 16.71
C ILE A 384 -9.96 -15.36 16.86
N LYS A 385 -9.55 -15.06 18.10
CA LYS A 385 -8.27 -14.39 18.38
C LYS A 385 -7.09 -15.18 17.82
N ASP A 386 -7.07 -16.49 18.04
CA ASP A 386 -5.98 -17.35 17.58
C ASP A 386 -5.86 -17.33 16.05
N ASP A 387 -6.97 -17.48 15.32
CA ASP A 387 -6.94 -17.43 13.85
C ASP A 387 -6.55 -16.03 13.34
N LEU A 388 -7.06 -14.95 13.94
CA LEU A 388 -6.66 -13.58 13.56
C LEU A 388 -5.18 -13.33 13.85
N MET A 389 -4.65 -13.83 14.96
CA MET A 389 -3.24 -13.72 15.30
C MET A 389 -2.34 -14.49 14.32
N THR A 390 -2.78 -15.64 13.83
CA THR A 390 -2.12 -16.33 12.71
C THR A 390 -2.08 -15.41 11.47
N ILE A 391 -3.21 -14.82 11.08
CA ILE A 391 -3.28 -13.92 9.92
C ILE A 391 -2.36 -12.70 10.09
N PHE A 392 -2.41 -12.03 11.25
CA PHE A 392 -1.59 -10.85 11.52
C PHE A 392 -0.10 -11.18 11.47
N THR A 393 0.29 -12.30 12.07
CA THR A 393 1.69 -12.76 12.09
C THR A 393 2.18 -13.09 10.69
N GLU A 394 1.39 -13.82 9.90
CA GLU A 394 1.77 -14.19 8.53
C GLU A 394 1.93 -12.96 7.62
N LEU A 395 1.03 -11.98 7.72
CA LEU A 395 1.14 -10.73 6.95
C LEU A 395 2.33 -9.88 7.41
N HIS A 396 2.53 -9.76 8.73
CA HIS A 396 3.64 -9.00 9.29
C HIS A 396 5.01 -9.60 8.93
N ASN A 397 5.14 -10.93 8.99
CA ASN A 397 6.37 -11.64 8.61
C ASN A 397 6.71 -11.47 7.12
N ARG A 398 5.71 -11.12 6.29
CA ARG A 398 5.89 -10.77 4.88
C ARG A 398 6.24 -9.30 4.66
N GLY A 399 6.37 -8.51 5.73
CA GLY A 399 6.75 -7.10 5.69
C GLY A 399 5.58 -6.14 5.52
N LEU A 400 4.32 -6.61 5.56
CA LEU A 400 3.16 -5.73 5.42
C LEU A 400 2.84 -5.03 6.74
N LYS A 401 2.41 -3.77 6.65
CA LYS A 401 1.68 -3.11 7.73
C LYS A 401 0.29 -3.74 7.83
N VAL A 402 -0.13 -4.17 9.01
CA VAL A 402 -1.38 -4.92 9.21
C VAL A 402 -2.41 -4.07 9.94
N TYR A 403 -3.56 -3.84 9.32
CA TYR A 403 -4.66 -3.08 9.89
C TYR A 403 -5.94 -3.91 9.97
N MET A 404 -6.71 -3.74 11.04
CA MET A 404 -7.98 -4.45 11.25
C MET A 404 -9.13 -3.48 11.49
N CYS A 405 -10.26 -3.70 10.82
CA CYS A 405 -11.50 -3.01 11.12
C CYS A 405 -12.19 -3.64 12.33
N THR A 406 -12.74 -2.82 13.23
CA THR A 406 -13.71 -3.30 14.22
C THR A 406 -14.90 -3.96 13.52
N GLN A 407 -15.44 -5.01 14.11
CA GLN A 407 -16.47 -5.87 13.55
C GLN A 407 -17.88 -5.47 14.00
N ARG A 408 -18.78 -5.33 13.03
CA ARG A 408 -20.14 -4.84 13.27
C ARG A 408 -20.99 -5.88 14.02
N HIS A 409 -21.75 -5.44 15.01
CA HIS A 409 -22.79 -6.26 15.63
C HIS A 409 -23.96 -6.51 14.65
N ARG A 410 -24.52 -7.72 14.66
CA ARG A 410 -25.70 -8.04 13.83
C ARG A 410 -26.99 -7.71 14.55
N THR A 411 -27.99 -7.26 13.82
CA THR A 411 -29.33 -6.98 14.38
C THR A 411 -30.42 -7.51 13.46
N ASN A 412 -31.61 -7.76 14.00
CA ASN A 412 -32.87 -7.84 13.28
C ASN A 412 -33.63 -6.53 13.47
N SER A 413 -34.64 -6.28 12.64
CA SER A 413 -35.53 -5.14 12.82
C SER A 413 -36.97 -5.49 12.42
N THR A 414 -37.94 -4.91 13.13
CA THR A 414 -39.37 -4.97 12.78
C THR A 414 -39.84 -3.77 11.94
N ASP A 415 -38.96 -2.80 11.69
CA ASP A 415 -39.29 -1.54 11.01
C ASP A 415 -38.27 -1.11 9.95
N ASN A 416 -37.55 -2.08 9.36
CA ASN A 416 -36.49 -1.85 8.35
C ASN A 416 -35.33 -0.97 8.84
N TRP A 417 -34.95 -1.09 10.11
CA TRP A 417 -33.87 -0.34 10.78
C TRP A 417 -34.13 1.18 10.85
N ASN A 418 -35.39 1.59 10.88
CA ASN A 418 -35.78 3.00 10.99
C ASN A 418 -35.61 3.56 12.41
N THR A 419 -35.69 2.72 13.45
CA THR A 419 -35.51 3.12 14.86
C THR A 419 -34.53 2.21 15.59
N LEU A 420 -33.93 2.69 16.69
CA LEU A 420 -33.05 1.87 17.54
C LEU A 420 -33.86 0.91 18.42
N GLU A 421 -35.08 1.31 18.77
CA GLU A 421 -36.00 0.58 19.62
C GLU A 421 -36.48 -0.72 18.97
N ASN A 422 -36.79 -0.67 17.67
CA ASN A 422 -37.26 -1.82 16.90
C ASN A 422 -36.14 -2.73 16.38
N GLN A 423 -34.89 -2.44 16.72
CA GLN A 423 -33.77 -3.33 16.45
C GLN A 423 -33.55 -4.29 17.62
N THR A 424 -33.30 -5.57 17.32
CA THR A 424 -32.95 -6.60 18.32
C THR A 424 -31.71 -7.37 17.88
N PHE A 425 -30.98 -7.96 18.83
CA PHE A 425 -29.88 -8.87 18.46
C PHE A 425 -30.46 -10.24 18.10
N PRO A 426 -30.09 -10.86 16.96
CA PRO A 426 -30.54 -12.21 16.62
C PRO A 426 -30.08 -13.24 17.66
N ASP A 427 -28.92 -12.99 18.27
CA ASP A 427 -28.38 -13.72 19.41
C ASP A 427 -27.60 -12.73 20.28
N ALA A 428 -28.13 -12.43 21.47
CA ALA A 428 -27.53 -11.45 22.38
C ALA A 428 -26.16 -11.91 22.93
N ALA A 429 -25.92 -13.21 23.07
CA ALA A 429 -24.63 -13.73 23.53
C ALA A 429 -23.54 -13.63 22.45
N LYS A 430 -23.94 -13.53 21.18
CA LYS A 430 -23.04 -13.31 20.04
C LYS A 430 -22.84 -11.84 19.71
N TYR A 431 -23.91 -11.03 19.72
CA TYR A 431 -23.88 -9.68 19.15
C TYR A 431 -24.39 -8.56 20.08
N GLY A 432 -24.84 -8.83 21.31
CA GLY A 432 -25.23 -7.78 22.26
C GLY A 432 -24.04 -7.13 22.98
N PRO A 433 -24.29 -6.12 23.84
CA PRO A 433 -23.28 -5.63 24.78
C PRO A 433 -22.73 -6.77 25.68
N GLY A 434 -21.41 -6.84 25.83
CA GLY A 434 -20.75 -7.94 26.55
C GLY A 434 -20.76 -9.29 25.82
N SER A 435 -21.12 -9.32 24.53
CA SER A 435 -21.09 -10.54 23.72
C SER A 435 -19.69 -10.88 23.21
N VAL A 436 -19.57 -12.03 22.55
CA VAL A 436 -18.33 -12.41 21.82
C VAL A 436 -17.87 -11.32 20.85
N MET A 437 -18.80 -10.69 20.11
CA MET A 437 -18.48 -9.60 19.18
C MET A 437 -18.00 -8.33 19.89
N ASP A 438 -18.65 -7.95 20.99
CA ASP A 438 -18.28 -6.75 21.76
C ASP A 438 -16.90 -6.93 22.39
N GLU A 439 -16.64 -8.10 23.00
CA GLU A 439 -15.33 -8.45 23.56
C GLU A 439 -14.23 -8.57 22.50
N LEU A 440 -14.57 -9.04 21.29
CA LEU A 440 -13.64 -9.07 20.16
C LEU A 440 -13.24 -7.65 19.74
N ASN A 441 -14.20 -6.72 19.65
CA ASN A 441 -13.92 -5.33 19.32
C ASN A 441 -13.09 -4.63 20.40
N ILE A 442 -13.37 -4.89 21.68
CA ILE A 442 -12.55 -4.40 22.79
C ILE A 442 -11.10 -4.87 22.61
N TRP A 443 -10.89 -6.15 22.27
CA TRP A 443 -9.56 -6.69 22.01
C TRP A 443 -8.88 -6.09 20.77
N ILE A 444 -9.58 -5.92 19.65
CA ILE A 444 -9.01 -5.26 18.46
C ILE A 444 -8.51 -3.85 18.83
N LYS A 445 -9.28 -3.12 19.64
CA LYS A 445 -8.94 -1.77 20.11
C LYS A 445 -7.72 -1.71 21.04
N THR A 446 -7.29 -2.83 21.62
CA THR A 446 -6.00 -2.88 22.35
C THR A 446 -4.79 -2.88 21.41
N ASN A 447 -5.01 -2.93 20.10
CA ASN A 447 -3.98 -3.02 19.07
C ASN A 447 -2.96 -4.16 19.33
N PRO A 448 -3.40 -5.43 19.36
CA PRO A 448 -2.55 -6.55 19.73
C PRO A 448 -1.40 -6.73 18.71
N ALA A 449 -0.15 -6.71 19.16
CA ALA A 449 1.00 -6.96 18.29
C ALA A 449 0.86 -8.33 17.57
N PRO A 450 1.16 -8.46 16.27
CA PRO A 450 1.87 -7.49 15.43
C PRO A 450 0.96 -6.55 14.62
N LEU A 451 -0.30 -6.36 15.03
CA LEU A 451 -1.19 -5.41 14.40
C LEU A 451 -0.56 -4.01 14.43
N THR A 452 -0.48 -3.38 13.26
CA THR A 452 0.05 -2.01 13.13
C THR A 452 -0.94 -1.00 13.68
N GLY A 453 -2.22 -1.18 13.37
CA GLY A 453 -3.31 -0.34 13.87
C GLY A 453 -4.69 -0.93 13.62
N TYR A 454 -5.72 -0.22 14.05
CA TYR A 454 -7.11 -0.57 13.76
C TYR A 454 -7.90 0.64 13.27
N PHE A 455 -9.00 0.36 12.57
CA PHE A 455 -9.97 1.38 12.16
C PHE A 455 -11.34 1.07 12.79
N ASP A 456 -11.84 1.97 13.65
CA ASP A 456 -13.09 1.78 14.40
C ASP A 456 -14.33 2.14 13.57
N ILE A 457 -14.55 1.41 12.48
CA ILE A 457 -15.70 1.62 11.61
C ILE A 457 -17.05 1.45 12.34
N CYS A 458 -17.06 0.74 13.49
CA CYS A 458 -18.26 0.58 14.30
C CYS A 458 -18.68 1.90 14.97
N ASP A 459 -17.75 2.79 15.29
CA ASP A 459 -18.07 4.11 15.86
C ASP A 459 -18.90 4.97 14.88
N ILE A 460 -18.65 4.80 13.57
CA ILE A 460 -19.42 5.43 12.50
C ILE A 460 -20.79 4.76 12.34
N LEU A 461 -20.83 3.43 12.35
CA LEU A 461 -22.00 2.66 11.91
C LEU A 461 -22.99 2.34 13.04
N GLN A 462 -22.54 2.32 14.29
CA GLN A 462 -23.33 1.81 15.41
C GLN A 462 -23.48 2.87 16.50
N ASP A 463 -24.59 2.79 17.22
CA ASP A 463 -24.80 3.60 18.41
C ASP A 463 -23.83 3.13 19.50
N PRO A 464 -23.04 4.05 20.10
CA PRO A 464 -21.96 3.67 21.00
C PRO A 464 -22.45 3.07 22.33
N VAL A 465 -23.72 3.27 22.70
CA VAL A 465 -24.31 2.76 23.94
C VAL A 465 -24.94 1.40 23.70
N THR A 466 -25.83 1.32 22.71
CA THR A 466 -26.66 0.14 22.47
C THR A 466 -26.01 -0.89 21.55
N ARG A 467 -24.93 -0.53 20.82
CA ARG A 467 -24.26 -1.34 19.79
C ARG A 467 -25.13 -1.67 18.56
N LYS A 468 -26.34 -1.12 18.49
CA LYS A 468 -27.25 -1.29 17.35
C LYS A 468 -26.84 -0.40 16.18
N TRP A 469 -27.31 -0.70 14.99
CA TRP A 469 -27.01 0.13 13.83
C TRP A 469 -27.65 1.50 14.01
N ARG A 470 -26.88 2.56 13.73
CA ARG A 470 -27.47 3.89 13.60
C ARG A 470 -28.55 3.82 12.51
N THR A 471 -29.65 4.51 12.70
CA THR A 471 -30.79 4.41 11.78
C THR A 471 -30.47 5.09 10.46
N SER A 472 -29.80 6.24 10.50
CA SER A 472 -29.33 6.95 9.33
C SER A 472 -28.11 7.85 9.63
N ILE A 473 -27.27 8.08 8.63
CA ILE A 473 -26.17 9.07 8.68
C ILE A 473 -26.40 10.18 7.64
N THR A 474 -27.09 9.90 6.54
CA THR A 474 -27.33 10.84 5.42
C THR A 474 -28.81 11.02 5.05
N GLY A 475 -29.73 10.65 5.96
CA GLY A 475 -31.18 10.64 5.71
C GLY A 475 -31.74 9.31 5.18
N GLU A 476 -30.87 8.37 4.83
CA GLU A 476 -31.23 7.01 4.41
C GLU A 476 -30.63 5.94 5.35
N ASN A 477 -31.24 4.76 5.36
CA ASN A 477 -30.80 3.67 6.24
C ASN A 477 -29.42 3.15 5.83
N ILE A 478 -28.54 2.95 6.81
CA ILE A 478 -27.16 2.50 6.58
C ILE A 478 -27.02 0.98 6.52
N THR A 479 -28.09 0.24 6.85
CA THR A 479 -28.20 -1.21 6.66
C THR A 479 -29.61 -1.56 6.19
N GLY A 480 -29.76 -2.71 5.51
CA GLY A 480 -31.05 -3.25 5.09
C GLY A 480 -31.34 -4.66 5.59
N ASP A 481 -30.38 -5.27 6.27
CA ASP A 481 -30.46 -6.65 6.76
C ASP A 481 -29.77 -6.82 8.14
N GLY A 482 -29.32 -5.72 8.74
CA GLY A 482 -28.65 -5.68 10.04
C GLY A 482 -27.31 -6.40 10.09
N THR A 483 -26.76 -6.80 8.93
CA THR A 483 -25.47 -7.50 8.80
C THR A 483 -24.52 -6.73 7.90
N HIS A 484 -25.03 -6.25 6.76
CA HIS A 484 -24.29 -5.58 5.73
C HIS A 484 -24.63 -4.09 5.68
N MET A 485 -23.64 -3.27 5.32
CA MET A 485 -23.85 -1.86 5.02
C MET A 485 -24.61 -1.72 3.71
N ARG A 486 -25.59 -0.82 3.67
CA ARG A 486 -26.07 -0.23 2.42
C ARG A 486 -25.03 0.72 1.84
N THR A 487 -25.27 1.17 0.62
CA THR A 487 -24.46 2.20 -0.05
C THR A 487 -24.17 3.40 0.85
N ASN A 488 -25.15 3.91 1.60
CA ASN A 488 -24.94 5.04 2.51
C ASN A 488 -24.04 4.71 3.70
N GLY A 489 -24.14 3.51 4.27
CA GLY A 489 -23.23 3.07 5.33
C GLY A 489 -21.78 2.98 4.82
N ALA A 490 -21.60 2.43 3.61
CA ALA A 490 -20.30 2.34 2.98
C ALA A 490 -19.70 3.72 2.62
N ILE A 491 -20.53 4.65 2.13
CA ILE A 491 -20.14 6.05 1.88
C ILE A 491 -19.78 6.76 3.19
N ALA A 492 -20.57 6.58 4.26
CA ALA A 492 -20.30 7.19 5.55
C ALA A 492 -18.92 6.78 6.10
N VAL A 493 -18.55 5.50 6.01
CA VAL A 493 -17.22 5.04 6.41
C VAL A 493 -16.13 5.67 5.54
N SER A 494 -16.28 5.65 4.21
CA SER A 494 -15.29 6.23 3.30
C SER A 494 -15.08 7.74 3.51
N THR A 495 -16.17 8.49 3.63
CA THR A 495 -16.14 9.97 3.77
C THR A 495 -15.75 10.43 5.16
N SER A 496 -15.86 9.57 6.19
CA SER A 496 -15.37 9.89 7.54
C SER A 496 -13.85 10.07 7.62
N GLY A 497 -13.10 9.56 6.63
CA GLY A 497 -11.64 9.56 6.66
C GLY A 497 -11.02 8.60 7.67
N ILE A 498 -11.83 7.77 8.36
CA ILE A 498 -11.36 6.87 9.42
C ILE A 498 -10.35 5.83 8.90
N ILE A 499 -10.49 5.40 7.65
CA ILE A 499 -9.54 4.50 6.99
C ILE A 499 -8.52 5.37 6.25
N ASN A 500 -7.32 5.47 6.82
CA ASN A 500 -6.20 6.23 6.27
C ASN A 500 -4.89 5.51 6.59
N PHE A 501 -4.00 5.38 5.60
CA PHE A 501 -2.74 4.64 5.68
C PHE A 501 -1.48 5.53 5.69
N THR A 502 -1.64 6.87 5.69
CA THR A 502 -0.55 7.84 5.78
C THR A 502 -0.18 8.18 7.21
#